data_AF-A0A2A2KIY6-F1
#
_entry.id   AF-A0A2A2KIY6-F1
#
_cell.length_a   1.000
_cell.length_b   1.000
_cell.length_c   1.000
_cell.angle_alpha   90.00
_cell.angle_beta   90.00
_cell.angle_gamma   90.00
#
_symmetry.space_group_name_H-M   'P 1'
#
loop_
_entity.id
_entity.type
_entity.pdbx_description
1 polymer ?
#
loop_
_entity_poly.entity_id
_entity_poly.type
_entity_poly.pdbx_seq_one_letter_code
_entity_poly.pdbx_strand_id
1 'polypeptide(L)'
;MGASWVLALSRVPHGCLVGASEVLRGWNSRVPLTCVIRQINMRSVLCLVALVAVVASEVFFKEEFLDDSWEKRWIQSKHKDDYGEFKRTAGKYFGDEKRDAGIKTSQDAKFYSRAAKFPKSFSNKGKTTVIQFTVKHEQGIDCGGGYVKVMRSDVDLADFHGETPYNVMFGPDICGPTKKVHVIFSYKGKNHLIKKDIRCKDDELTHLYTLILNPDNTYEVQIDGEKVESGELEADWDFLPPKKIKDPDAKKPEDWDEREYIDDPDDSKPEDWDKPEHIPDPDAKKPDDWDDEMDGEWEPPMIDNPEYKGEWKPKQIKNPDYKGKWIHPEIDNPEYHADDEIYLYDNFGAIGVDIWQVKAGSIFDNILVADSIDDAKDHAANTFEKLKEAEKVWRSFLIK
;
A
#
# COMPACT_ATOMS: atom_id res chain seq x y z
N MET A 1 29.94 -49.77 -20.42
CA MET A 1 28.66 -49.98 -19.72
C MET A 1 27.71 -48.89 -20.23
N GLY A 2 26.52 -49.16 -20.75
CA GLY A 2 25.87 -50.45 -21.01
C GLY A 2 24.34 -50.30 -21.07
N ALA A 3 23.80 -49.88 -22.21
CA ALA A 3 22.37 -49.64 -22.41
C ALA A 3 21.74 -50.67 -23.36
N SER A 4 20.44 -50.96 -23.16
CA SER A 4 19.60 -51.91 -23.90
C SER A 4 18.12 -51.47 -23.67
N TRP A 5 17.12 -51.62 -24.54
CA TRP A 5 16.77 -52.68 -25.52
C TRP A 5 16.12 -52.05 -26.79
N VAL A 6 16.39 -52.53 -28.02
CA VAL A 6 15.55 -53.44 -28.89
C VAL A 6 14.12 -52.90 -29.17
N LEU A 7 13.75 -52.43 -30.40
CA LEU A 7 13.32 -53.19 -31.63
C LEU A 7 11.96 -53.94 -31.46
N ALA A 8 11.04 -54.13 -32.42
CA ALA A 8 10.89 -53.87 -33.88
C ALA A 8 9.36 -53.94 -34.27
N LEU A 9 8.78 -53.85 -35.49
CA LEU A 9 9.14 -53.45 -36.89
C LEU A 9 7.85 -53.41 -37.79
N SER A 10 7.98 -52.91 -39.05
CA SER A 10 7.22 -53.29 -40.28
C SER A 10 5.84 -52.67 -40.59
N ARG A 11 5.37 -52.51 -41.85
CA ARG A 11 6.02 -52.45 -43.21
C ARG A 11 5.05 -51.81 -44.24
N VAL A 12 5.55 -51.30 -45.38
CA VAL A 12 4.77 -50.78 -46.54
C VAL A 12 5.45 -51.18 -47.87
N PRO A 13 4.69 -51.59 -48.91
CA PRO A 13 4.76 -50.98 -50.26
C PRO A 13 3.35 -50.75 -50.87
N HIS A 14 3.04 -49.65 -51.56
CA HIS A 14 3.49 -49.17 -52.88
C HIS A 14 3.05 -50.05 -54.08
N GLY A 15 2.26 -49.44 -55.00
CA GLY A 15 1.89 -49.99 -56.31
C GLY A 15 0.92 -49.05 -57.06
N CYS A 16 1.22 -48.70 -58.31
CA CYS A 16 0.39 -47.80 -59.16
C CYS A 16 0.75 -47.98 -60.64
N LEU A 17 -0.24 -48.14 -61.54
CA LEU A 17 -0.16 -47.83 -62.99
C LEU A 17 -1.50 -48.08 -63.75
N VAL A 18 -2.08 -47.00 -64.29
CA VAL A 18 -2.78 -46.79 -65.59
C VAL A 18 -3.50 -47.98 -66.31
N GLY A 19 -4.76 -47.78 -66.75
CA GLY A 19 -5.48 -48.68 -67.68
C GLY A 19 -6.78 -48.14 -68.34
N ALA A 20 -6.65 -47.59 -69.55
CA ALA A 20 -7.60 -47.17 -70.61
C ALA A 20 -9.15 -47.43 -70.60
N SER A 21 -9.87 -46.38 -71.05
CA SER A 21 -11.00 -46.31 -72.03
C SER A 21 -12.36 -47.05 -71.88
N GLU A 22 -13.43 -46.23 -71.90
CA GLU A 22 -14.70 -46.31 -72.68
C GLU A 22 -15.50 -47.62 -72.88
N VAL A 23 -16.85 -47.54 -72.69
CA VAL A 23 -17.88 -47.64 -73.77
C VAL A 23 -19.28 -47.27 -73.23
N LEU A 24 -20.23 -46.96 -74.14
CA LEU A 24 -21.50 -46.23 -73.93
C LEU A 24 -22.78 -47.10 -73.70
N ARG A 25 -23.88 -46.39 -73.34
CA ARG A 25 -25.34 -46.76 -73.40
C ARG A 25 -25.88 -47.49 -72.14
N GLY A 26 -27.10 -47.21 -71.64
CA GLY A 26 -28.09 -46.15 -71.97
C GLY A 26 -29.49 -46.37 -71.35
N TRP A 27 -30.42 -45.42 -71.56
CA TRP A 27 -31.90 -45.48 -71.40
C TRP A 27 -32.57 -45.32 -69.99
N ASN A 28 -32.81 -44.06 -69.60
CA ASN A 28 -34.16 -43.42 -69.52
C ASN A 28 -35.37 -44.17 -68.87
N SER A 29 -35.87 -43.70 -67.71
CA SER A 29 -37.31 -43.38 -67.52
C SER A 29 -37.70 -42.58 -66.24
N ARG A 30 -38.38 -41.44 -66.47
CA ARG A 30 -39.49 -40.75 -65.73
C ARG A 30 -39.66 -40.81 -64.19
N VAL A 31 -40.02 -39.64 -63.64
CA VAL A 31 -40.50 -39.34 -62.26
C VAL A 31 -41.95 -39.85 -62.00
N PRO A 32 -42.42 -39.96 -60.73
CA PRO A 32 -43.11 -38.81 -60.09
C PRO A 32 -42.87 -38.63 -58.56
N LEU A 33 -43.32 -37.49 -58.03
CA LEU A 33 -43.40 -37.20 -56.58
C LEU A 33 -44.58 -37.94 -55.94
N THR A 34 -44.41 -38.44 -54.70
CA THR A 34 -45.50 -38.61 -53.72
C THR A 34 -45.02 -38.27 -52.31
N CYS A 35 -45.89 -37.62 -51.53
CA CYS A 35 -45.60 -37.13 -50.18
C CYS A 35 -45.71 -38.22 -49.11
N VAL A 36 -44.73 -38.29 -48.19
CA VAL A 36 -44.92 -38.84 -46.84
C VAL A 36 -44.23 -37.92 -45.82
N ILE A 37 -44.97 -36.97 -45.26
CA ILE A 37 -44.52 -36.22 -44.08
C ILE A 37 -44.60 -37.17 -42.87
N ARG A 38 -43.45 -37.51 -42.28
CA ARG A 38 -43.39 -38.18 -40.97
C ARG A 38 -42.81 -37.21 -39.95
N GLN A 39 -43.65 -36.73 -39.03
CA GLN A 39 -43.25 -35.78 -38.00
C GLN A 39 -42.20 -36.40 -37.07
N ILE A 40 -40.96 -35.91 -37.13
CA ILE A 40 -40.01 -36.02 -36.03
C ILE A 40 -40.18 -34.78 -35.16
N ASN A 41 -40.34 -34.97 -33.85
CA ASN A 41 -40.90 -33.96 -32.96
C ASN A 41 -39.87 -32.89 -32.59
N MET A 42 -39.77 -31.85 -33.42
CA MET A 42 -38.80 -30.74 -33.30
C MET A 42 -39.17 -29.76 -32.16
N ARG A 43 -39.13 -30.26 -30.91
CA ARG A 43 -39.51 -29.53 -29.69
C ARG A 43 -38.58 -29.71 -28.49
N SER A 44 -37.39 -30.31 -28.69
CA SER A 44 -36.45 -30.61 -27.58
C SER A 44 -34.99 -30.26 -27.86
N VAL A 45 -34.71 -29.42 -28.87
CA VAL A 45 -33.39 -28.80 -29.10
C VAL A 45 -33.58 -27.30 -29.04
N LEU A 46 -33.64 -26.76 -27.82
CA LEU A 46 -33.94 -25.35 -27.56
C LEU A 46 -32.91 -24.79 -26.56
N CYS A 47 -31.94 -24.07 -27.11
CA CYS A 47 -31.10 -23.06 -26.45
C CYS A 47 -30.57 -23.35 -25.03
N LEU A 48 -29.57 -24.23 -24.92
CA LEU A 48 -28.47 -23.99 -23.97
C LEU A 48 -27.40 -23.10 -24.62
N VAL A 49 -27.83 -21.92 -25.08
CA VAL A 49 -26.90 -20.79 -25.27
C VAL A 49 -26.67 -20.24 -23.87
N ALA A 50 -25.54 -20.60 -23.26
CA ALA A 50 -25.14 -19.95 -22.01
C ALA A 50 -24.99 -18.46 -22.28
N LEU A 51 -25.82 -17.64 -21.63
CA LEU A 51 -25.65 -16.20 -21.57
C LEU A 51 -24.46 -15.88 -20.66
N VAL A 52 -23.26 -16.19 -21.16
CA VAL A 52 -22.04 -15.55 -20.72
C VAL A 52 -22.19 -14.09 -21.12
N ALA A 53 -22.68 -13.27 -20.19
CA ALA A 53 -22.58 -11.84 -20.30
C ALA A 53 -21.09 -11.51 -20.35
N VAL A 54 -20.59 -11.20 -21.54
CA VAL A 54 -19.24 -10.66 -21.69
C VAL A 54 -19.28 -9.28 -21.05
N VAL A 55 -18.86 -9.23 -19.78
CA VAL A 55 -18.56 -7.97 -19.09
C VAL A 55 -17.34 -7.42 -19.80
N ALA A 56 -17.57 -6.58 -20.81
CA ALA A 56 -16.52 -5.85 -21.46
C ALA A 56 -15.91 -4.89 -20.43
N SER A 57 -14.61 -5.04 -20.19
CA SER A 57 -13.84 -4.10 -19.42
C SER A 57 -13.82 -2.73 -20.10
N GLU A 58 -13.73 -1.68 -19.30
CA GLU A 58 -13.71 -0.30 -19.78
C GLU A 58 -12.47 0.43 -19.25
N VAL A 59 -11.59 0.81 -20.19
CA VAL A 59 -10.48 1.73 -19.93
C VAL A 59 -11.01 3.16 -20.01
N PHE A 60 -11.24 3.78 -18.86
CA PHE A 60 -11.81 5.13 -18.73
C PHE A 60 -10.79 6.23 -19.05
N PHE A 61 -9.51 6.00 -18.77
CA PHE A 61 -8.42 6.90 -19.12
C PHE A 61 -7.17 6.12 -19.50
N LYS A 62 -6.45 6.63 -20.52
CA LYS A 62 -5.14 6.13 -20.90
C LYS A 62 -4.28 7.25 -21.47
N GLU A 63 -3.06 7.40 -20.97
CA GLU A 63 -2.03 8.29 -21.50
C GLU A 63 -0.68 7.58 -21.53
N GLU A 64 0.02 7.73 -22.65
CA GLU A 64 1.32 7.10 -22.92
C GLU A 64 2.28 8.04 -23.68
N PHE A 65 1.96 9.34 -23.73
CA PHE A 65 2.83 10.44 -24.18
C PHE A 65 3.55 10.25 -25.53
N LEU A 66 3.00 9.42 -26.42
CA LEU A 66 3.59 9.07 -27.72
C LEU A 66 3.83 10.26 -28.67
N ASP A 67 3.15 11.40 -28.45
CA ASP A 67 3.07 12.50 -29.40
C ASP A 67 2.93 13.88 -28.73
N ASP A 68 3.34 14.92 -29.44
CA ASP A 68 3.36 16.31 -28.96
C ASP A 68 1.97 16.91 -28.65
N SER A 69 0.86 16.29 -29.08
CA SER A 69 -0.48 16.76 -28.71
C SER A 69 -0.88 16.46 -27.26
N TRP A 70 -0.04 15.79 -26.47
CA TRP A 70 -0.21 15.67 -25.02
C TRP A 70 -0.46 17.03 -24.35
N GLU A 71 0.14 18.11 -24.83
CA GLU A 71 -0.07 19.46 -24.28
C GLU A 71 -1.51 19.96 -24.39
N LYS A 72 -2.27 19.43 -25.35
CA LYS A 72 -3.70 19.72 -25.57
C LYS A 72 -4.60 18.81 -24.72
N ARG A 73 -4.08 17.66 -24.27
CA ARG A 73 -4.74 16.72 -23.35
C ARG A 73 -4.53 17.13 -21.88
N TRP A 74 -3.34 17.66 -21.58
CA TRP A 74 -2.87 18.02 -20.24
C TRP A 74 -2.86 19.53 -20.03
N ILE A 75 -3.90 20.02 -19.36
CA ILE A 75 -4.11 21.42 -18.99
C ILE A 75 -3.12 21.80 -17.87
N GLN A 76 -2.34 22.85 -18.13
CA GLN A 76 -1.48 23.50 -17.15
C GLN A 76 -2.32 24.40 -16.24
N SER A 77 -2.18 24.21 -14.92
CA SER A 77 -2.84 25.07 -13.93
C SER A 77 -2.28 26.50 -13.98
N LYS A 78 -3.17 27.46 -13.71
CA LYS A 78 -2.95 28.90 -13.61
C LYS A 78 -3.21 29.44 -12.20
N HIS A 79 -3.46 28.56 -11.23
CA HIS A 79 -3.62 28.93 -9.81
C HIS A 79 -2.39 29.68 -9.26
N LYS A 80 -1.21 29.47 -9.87
CA LYS A 80 0.05 30.11 -9.50
C LYS A 80 0.89 30.39 -10.75
N ASP A 81 1.41 31.61 -10.90
CA ASP A 81 2.14 32.03 -12.10
C ASP A 81 3.50 31.34 -12.28
N ASP A 82 4.08 30.77 -11.22
CA ASP A 82 5.45 30.23 -11.21
C ASP A 82 5.52 28.70 -11.12
N TYR A 83 4.47 27.97 -11.49
CA TYR A 83 4.53 26.50 -11.61
C TYR A 83 5.68 26.04 -12.53
N GLY A 84 6.27 24.90 -12.20
CA GLY A 84 7.35 24.28 -12.96
C GLY A 84 6.88 23.69 -14.29
N GLU A 85 7.73 23.80 -15.31
CA GLU A 85 7.45 23.34 -16.67
C GLU A 85 7.68 21.81 -16.81
N PHE A 86 6.64 21.09 -17.25
CA PHE A 86 6.73 19.70 -17.68
C PHE A 86 7.22 19.62 -19.14
N LYS A 87 8.19 18.73 -19.43
CA LYS A 87 8.74 18.49 -20.77
C LYS A 87 8.69 17.01 -21.12
N ARG A 88 8.35 16.68 -22.37
CA ARG A 88 8.28 15.28 -22.82
C ARG A 88 9.66 14.73 -23.16
N THR A 89 10.07 13.62 -22.57
CA THR A 89 11.36 12.97 -22.83
C THR A 89 11.44 11.57 -22.20
N ALA A 90 12.18 10.65 -22.82
CA ALA A 90 12.48 9.33 -22.26
C ALA A 90 13.63 9.32 -21.21
N GLY A 91 14.24 10.48 -20.95
CA GLY A 91 15.34 10.62 -19.99
C GLY A 91 16.72 10.27 -20.58
N LYS A 92 17.65 9.88 -19.71
CA LYS A 92 19.06 9.57 -20.03
C LYS A 92 19.28 8.16 -20.59
N TYR A 93 18.38 7.23 -20.24
CA TYR A 93 18.43 5.81 -20.60
C TYR A 93 17.01 5.27 -20.70
N PHE A 94 16.71 4.48 -21.73
CA PHE A 94 15.36 4.05 -22.12
C PHE A 94 15.42 2.79 -22.99
N GLY A 95 14.29 2.11 -23.18
CA GLY A 95 14.18 0.99 -24.14
C GLY A 95 13.97 1.47 -25.57
N ASP A 96 13.00 2.35 -25.77
CA ASP A 96 12.67 3.02 -27.03
C ASP A 96 12.38 4.51 -26.75
N GLU A 97 13.16 5.37 -27.40
CA GLU A 97 13.15 6.84 -27.20
C GLU A 97 11.78 7.50 -27.42
N LYS A 98 10.89 6.87 -28.22
CA LYS A 98 9.55 7.38 -28.52
C LYS A 98 8.48 6.72 -27.68
N ARG A 99 8.67 5.46 -27.29
CA ARG A 99 7.71 4.74 -26.45
C ARG A 99 7.76 5.23 -25.01
N ASP A 100 8.95 5.37 -24.46
CA ASP A 100 9.16 5.59 -23.02
C ASP A 100 9.17 7.08 -22.65
N ALA A 101 8.62 7.93 -23.54
CA ALA A 101 8.76 9.38 -23.54
C ALA A 101 7.72 10.09 -22.67
N GLY A 102 7.74 9.83 -21.37
CA GLY A 102 6.83 10.46 -20.40
C GLY A 102 7.00 11.97 -20.20
N ILE A 103 6.18 12.54 -19.31
CA ILE A 103 6.29 13.95 -18.88
C ILE A 103 7.26 14.09 -17.71
N LYS A 104 8.28 14.92 -17.90
CA LYS A 104 9.38 15.15 -16.97
C LYS A 104 9.32 16.53 -16.32
N THR A 105 9.47 16.58 -15.01
CA THR A 105 9.71 17.83 -14.25
C THR A 105 11.07 18.43 -14.64
N SER A 106 11.13 19.71 -15.04
CA SER A 106 12.34 20.30 -15.65
C SER A 106 13.05 21.45 -14.90
N GLN A 107 12.64 21.78 -13.68
CA GLN A 107 13.12 22.94 -12.90
C GLN A 107 13.14 22.63 -11.39
N ASP A 108 14.30 22.76 -10.76
CA ASP A 108 14.47 22.53 -9.33
C ASP A 108 13.67 23.51 -8.45
N ALA A 109 13.35 23.08 -7.23
CA ALA A 109 12.59 23.80 -6.21
C ALA A 109 11.26 24.39 -6.72
N LYS A 110 10.43 23.54 -7.33
CA LYS A 110 9.15 23.93 -7.92
C LYS A 110 7.98 23.04 -7.51
N PHE A 111 6.83 23.70 -7.37
CA PHE A 111 5.54 23.05 -7.49
C PHE A 111 5.25 22.81 -8.96
N TYR A 112 4.62 21.68 -9.26
CA TYR A 112 4.12 21.30 -10.57
C TYR A 112 2.64 21.02 -10.41
N SER A 113 1.81 21.53 -11.32
CA SER A 113 0.37 21.21 -11.35
C SER A 113 -0.12 21.13 -12.79
N ARG A 114 -0.44 19.92 -13.24
CA ARG A 114 -0.94 19.65 -14.60
C ARG A 114 -1.89 18.46 -14.61
N ALA A 115 -3.02 18.57 -15.33
CA ALA A 115 -4.09 17.57 -15.28
C ALA A 115 -4.79 17.36 -16.63
N ALA A 116 -5.37 16.17 -16.82
CA ALA A 116 -6.17 15.78 -17.98
C ALA A 116 -7.58 15.35 -17.55
N LYS A 117 -8.60 15.68 -18.36
CA LYS A 117 -9.96 15.14 -18.18
C LYS A 117 -10.09 13.78 -18.87
N PHE A 118 -10.94 12.93 -18.31
CA PHE A 118 -11.27 11.63 -18.92
C PHE A 118 -12.20 11.85 -20.13
N PRO A 119 -12.06 11.07 -21.22
CA PRO A 119 -12.98 11.10 -22.36
C PRO A 119 -14.44 10.86 -21.97
N LYS A 120 -14.67 10.11 -20.89
CA LYS A 120 -15.97 9.80 -20.28
C LYS A 120 -15.78 9.70 -18.77
N SER A 121 -16.67 10.32 -18.00
CA SER A 121 -16.72 10.15 -16.53
C SER A 121 -17.48 8.88 -16.15
N PHE A 122 -17.13 8.28 -15.01
CA PHE A 122 -17.74 7.03 -14.53
C PHE A 122 -17.94 7.03 -13.01
N SER A 123 -18.79 6.12 -12.53
CA SER A 123 -18.83 5.69 -11.13
C SER A 123 -18.33 4.25 -11.06
N ASN A 124 -17.69 3.89 -9.95
CA ASN A 124 -17.23 2.52 -9.69
C ASN A 124 -18.27 1.64 -8.97
N LYS A 125 -19.53 2.05 -8.84
CA LYS A 125 -20.57 1.25 -8.15
C LYS A 125 -20.67 -0.18 -8.72
N GLY A 126 -20.37 -1.17 -7.88
CA GLY A 126 -20.33 -2.59 -8.28
C GLY A 126 -19.20 -2.97 -9.24
N LYS A 127 -18.16 -2.15 -9.38
CA LYS A 127 -16.97 -2.39 -10.22
C LYS A 127 -15.68 -2.19 -9.43
N THR A 128 -14.65 -2.96 -9.76
CA THR A 128 -13.28 -2.63 -9.36
C THR A 128 -12.85 -1.33 -10.06
N THR A 129 -11.95 -0.57 -9.44
CA THR A 129 -11.22 0.54 -10.05
C THR A 129 -9.73 0.26 -9.95
N VAL A 130 -9.04 0.29 -11.07
CA VAL A 130 -7.58 0.15 -11.15
C VAL A 130 -6.99 1.49 -11.60
N ILE A 131 -6.08 2.04 -10.81
CA ILE A 131 -5.30 3.25 -11.11
C ILE A 131 -3.84 2.81 -11.20
N GLN A 132 -3.25 2.90 -12.39
CA GLN A 132 -1.89 2.44 -12.66
C GLN A 132 -1.09 3.54 -13.37
N PHE A 133 0.19 3.71 -13.01
CA PHE A 133 1.12 4.55 -13.74
C PHE A 133 2.57 4.13 -13.49
N THR A 134 3.49 4.54 -14.37
CA THR A 134 4.93 4.44 -14.12
C THR A 134 5.51 5.78 -13.72
N VAL A 135 6.41 5.78 -12.74
CA VAL A 135 7.24 6.95 -12.39
C VAL A 135 8.70 6.54 -12.25
N LYS A 136 9.59 7.41 -12.72
CA LYS A 136 11.04 7.23 -12.75
C LYS A 136 11.72 8.42 -12.11
N HIS A 137 12.64 8.20 -11.17
CA HIS A 137 13.35 9.27 -10.46
C HIS A 137 14.83 9.37 -10.91
N GLU A 138 15.06 9.50 -12.23
CA GLU A 138 16.40 9.45 -12.86
C GLU A 138 17.38 10.61 -12.50
N GLN A 139 16.93 11.55 -11.67
CA GLN A 139 17.78 12.55 -11.05
C GLN A 139 18.39 12.07 -9.72
N GLY A 140 17.93 10.96 -9.15
CA GLY A 140 18.20 10.57 -7.76
C GLY A 140 17.54 11.59 -6.82
N ILE A 141 16.22 11.42 -6.61
CA ILE A 141 15.38 12.36 -5.86
C ILE A 141 15.68 12.33 -4.35
N ASP A 142 15.77 13.52 -3.74
CA ASP A 142 16.07 13.75 -2.34
C ASP A 142 14.81 14.17 -1.55
N CYS A 143 14.03 15.10 -2.09
CA CYS A 143 12.70 15.44 -1.60
C CYS A 143 11.76 15.87 -2.73
N GLY A 144 10.66 15.15 -2.92
CA GLY A 144 9.55 15.50 -3.78
C GLY A 144 8.54 14.37 -4.00
N GLY A 145 7.33 14.75 -4.38
CA GLY A 145 6.22 13.84 -4.64
C GLY A 145 6.32 13.15 -6.01
N GLY A 146 5.90 11.89 -6.09
CA GLY A 146 5.79 11.08 -7.30
C GLY A 146 4.38 10.52 -7.52
N TYR A 147 3.35 11.16 -6.95
CA TYR A 147 1.97 10.69 -6.91
C TYR A 147 1.03 11.39 -7.90
N VAL A 148 -0.11 10.76 -8.15
CA VAL A 148 -1.24 11.30 -8.93
C VAL A 148 -2.45 11.58 -8.02
N LYS A 149 -3.23 12.61 -8.36
CA LYS A 149 -4.58 12.87 -7.83
C LYS A 149 -5.62 12.46 -8.88
N VAL A 150 -6.52 11.55 -8.54
CA VAL A 150 -7.70 11.21 -9.36
C VAL A 150 -8.92 11.95 -8.82
N MET A 151 -9.61 12.67 -9.69
CA MET A 151 -10.62 13.67 -9.36
C MET A 151 -11.94 13.39 -10.09
N ARG A 152 -12.98 14.11 -9.66
CA ARG A 152 -14.30 14.17 -10.30
C ARG A 152 -14.24 14.82 -11.70
N SER A 153 -15.33 14.76 -12.46
CA SER A 153 -15.43 15.44 -13.77
C SER A 153 -15.65 16.95 -13.70
N ASP A 154 -16.14 17.47 -12.57
CA ASP A 154 -16.64 18.83 -12.38
C ASP A 154 -15.58 19.84 -11.89
N VAL A 155 -14.39 19.38 -11.49
CA VAL A 155 -13.25 20.26 -11.14
C VAL A 155 -12.80 21.12 -12.34
N ASP A 156 -12.37 22.35 -12.06
CA ASP A 156 -11.65 23.18 -13.03
C ASP A 156 -10.16 22.82 -13.01
N LEU A 157 -9.65 22.35 -14.15
CA LEU A 157 -8.23 22.01 -14.30
C LEU A 157 -7.35 23.23 -14.58
N ALA A 158 -7.94 24.37 -14.93
CA ALA A 158 -7.21 25.63 -15.03
C ALA A 158 -6.86 26.22 -13.66
N ASP A 159 -7.54 25.80 -12.58
CA ASP A 159 -7.28 26.19 -11.20
C ASP A 159 -6.83 24.99 -10.33
N PHE A 160 -6.26 23.93 -10.93
CA PHE A 160 -5.85 22.73 -10.19
C PHE A 160 -4.65 23.00 -9.25
N HIS A 161 -4.76 22.62 -7.97
CA HIS A 161 -3.76 22.92 -6.93
C HIS A 161 -3.84 21.96 -5.72
N GLY A 162 -3.02 22.24 -4.70
CA GLY A 162 -2.89 21.46 -3.47
C GLY A 162 -4.22 21.09 -2.79
N GLU A 163 -5.13 22.06 -2.69
CA GLU A 163 -6.41 21.93 -1.99
C GLU A 163 -7.59 21.52 -2.90
N THR A 164 -7.38 21.37 -4.22
CA THR A 164 -8.43 20.92 -5.14
C THR A 164 -8.98 19.55 -4.73
N PRO A 165 -10.31 19.41 -4.54
CA PRO A 165 -10.91 18.13 -4.14
C PRO A 165 -10.60 16.99 -5.11
N TYR A 166 -10.08 15.89 -4.56
CA TYR A 166 -9.79 14.64 -5.27
C TYR A 166 -10.57 13.49 -4.62
N ASN A 167 -10.83 12.43 -5.38
CA ASN A 167 -11.39 11.19 -4.85
C ASN A 167 -10.27 10.35 -4.21
N VAL A 168 -9.15 10.23 -4.93
CA VAL A 168 -7.99 9.40 -4.55
C VAL A 168 -6.70 10.16 -4.81
N MET A 169 -5.75 10.14 -3.88
CA MET A 169 -4.34 10.44 -4.15
C MET A 169 -3.53 9.15 -3.97
N PHE A 170 -2.74 8.79 -4.97
CA PHE A 170 -1.99 7.54 -5.00
C PHE A 170 -0.59 7.72 -5.59
N GLY A 171 0.43 7.17 -4.92
CA GLY A 171 1.79 7.04 -5.47
C GLY A 171 2.92 7.35 -4.48
N PRO A 172 4.18 7.19 -4.90
CA PRO A 172 5.34 7.43 -4.06
C PRO A 172 5.49 8.91 -3.64
N ASP A 173 6.03 9.11 -2.45
CA ASP A 173 6.45 10.39 -1.90
C ASP A 173 7.74 10.18 -1.10
N ILE A 174 8.77 10.95 -1.45
CA ILE A 174 10.14 10.80 -0.93
C ILE A 174 10.54 12.15 -0.34
N CYS A 175 10.98 12.18 0.91
CA CYS A 175 11.65 13.34 1.49
C CYS A 175 12.65 12.90 2.57
N GLY A 176 13.93 12.84 2.20
CA GLY A 176 15.02 12.38 3.04
C GLY A 176 14.84 10.91 3.48
N PRO A 177 14.74 10.63 4.80
CA PRO A 177 14.53 9.26 5.29
C PRO A 177 13.11 8.74 5.04
N THR A 178 12.12 9.64 5.02
CA THR A 178 10.71 9.33 4.80
C THR A 178 10.50 9.01 3.33
N LYS A 179 10.21 7.76 3.01
CA LYS A 179 9.90 7.32 1.65
C LYS A 179 8.78 6.31 1.71
N LYS A 180 7.61 6.66 1.17
CA LYS A 180 6.39 5.85 1.28
C LYS A 180 5.48 6.02 0.07
N VAL A 181 4.53 5.12 -0.13
CA VAL A 181 3.42 5.29 -1.06
C VAL A 181 2.25 5.89 -0.31
N HIS A 182 1.81 7.09 -0.71
CA HIS A 182 0.53 7.62 -0.25
C HIS A 182 -0.60 6.81 -0.89
N VAL A 183 -1.57 6.41 -0.07
CA VAL A 183 -2.88 5.93 -0.50
C VAL A 183 -3.91 6.68 0.33
N ILE A 184 -4.49 7.73 -0.26
CA ILE A 184 -5.38 8.67 0.44
C ILE A 184 -6.72 8.69 -0.27
N PHE A 185 -7.77 8.33 0.46
CA PHE A 185 -9.15 8.34 -0.01
C PHE A 185 -9.90 9.53 0.58
N SER A 186 -10.62 10.27 -0.25
CA SER A 186 -11.54 11.30 0.23
C SER A 186 -12.89 10.68 0.54
N TYR A 187 -13.39 10.89 1.76
CA TYR A 187 -14.61 10.28 2.26
C TYR A 187 -15.30 11.24 3.24
N LYS A 188 -16.62 11.40 3.10
CA LYS A 188 -17.45 12.33 3.90
C LYS A 188 -16.84 13.74 4.07
N GLY A 189 -16.14 14.24 3.04
CA GLY A 189 -15.51 15.56 3.00
C GLY A 189 -14.14 15.69 3.68
N LYS A 190 -13.50 14.57 4.06
CA LYS A 190 -12.16 14.51 4.65
C LYS A 190 -11.25 13.60 3.83
N ASN A 191 -9.95 13.87 3.85
CA ASN A 191 -8.95 13.04 3.17
C ASN A 191 -8.28 12.13 4.21
N HIS A 192 -8.52 10.83 4.12
CA HIS A 192 -8.04 9.83 5.07
C HIS A 192 -6.77 9.18 4.54
N LEU A 193 -5.68 9.24 5.32
CA LEU A 193 -4.40 8.60 5.01
C LEU A 193 -4.43 7.14 5.47
N ILE A 194 -3.76 6.26 4.71
CA ILE A 194 -3.53 4.87 5.10
C ILE A 194 -2.68 4.78 6.38
N LYS A 195 -3.03 3.86 7.29
CA LYS A 195 -2.33 3.59 8.56
C LYS A 195 -1.01 2.84 8.37
N LYS A 196 -0.92 2.02 7.32
CA LYS A 196 0.24 1.17 6.99
C LYS A 196 1.32 1.96 6.24
N ASP A 197 2.59 1.73 6.60
CA ASP A 197 3.72 2.37 5.93
C ASP A 197 4.22 1.53 4.74
N ILE A 198 3.65 1.78 3.55
CA ILE A 198 4.03 1.10 2.32
C ILE A 198 5.33 1.74 1.78
N ARG A 199 6.48 1.07 1.95
CA ARG A 199 7.77 1.57 1.46
C ARG A 199 7.78 1.69 -0.08
N CYS A 200 7.99 2.90 -0.60
CA CYS A 200 8.19 3.10 -2.03
C CYS A 200 9.61 2.76 -2.48
N LYS A 201 9.80 2.57 -3.79
CA LYS A 201 11.11 2.36 -4.42
C LYS A 201 11.84 3.72 -4.50
N ASP A 202 13.15 3.69 -4.30
CA ASP A 202 13.96 4.90 -4.12
C ASP A 202 15.30 4.90 -4.88
N ASP A 203 15.38 4.12 -5.97
CA ASP A 203 16.46 4.21 -6.95
C ASP A 203 16.03 4.95 -8.23
N GLU A 204 16.92 5.05 -9.21
CA GLU A 204 16.77 5.90 -10.40
C GLU A 204 15.96 5.26 -11.56
N LEU A 205 15.64 3.97 -11.46
CA LEU A 205 14.88 3.23 -12.48
C LEU A 205 13.42 3.68 -12.57
N THR A 206 12.76 3.27 -13.65
CA THR A 206 11.30 3.32 -13.77
C THR A 206 10.68 2.26 -12.87
N HIS A 207 9.63 2.65 -12.13
CA HIS A 207 8.83 1.76 -11.30
C HIS A 207 7.34 1.89 -11.64
N LEU A 208 6.63 0.77 -11.63
CA LEU A 208 5.17 0.72 -11.84
C LEU A 208 4.46 0.75 -10.49
N TYR A 209 3.45 1.61 -10.35
CA TYR A 209 2.59 1.67 -9.18
C TYR A 209 1.14 1.42 -9.60
N THR A 210 0.50 0.44 -8.97
CA THR A 210 -0.89 0.06 -9.25
C THR A 210 -1.69 0.00 -7.96
N LEU A 211 -2.80 0.74 -7.91
CA LEU A 211 -3.82 0.67 -6.87
C LEU A 211 -5.06 0.00 -7.44
N ILE A 212 -5.55 -1.01 -6.74
CA ILE A 212 -6.78 -1.73 -7.04
C ILE A 212 -7.75 -1.47 -5.88
N LEU A 213 -8.95 -1.00 -6.20
CA LEU A 213 -10.03 -0.71 -5.25
C LEU A 213 -11.26 -1.53 -5.66
N ASN A 214 -11.72 -2.44 -4.79
CA ASN A 214 -12.77 -3.40 -5.12
C ASN A 214 -14.14 -3.01 -4.52
N PRO A 215 -15.25 -3.51 -5.10
CA PRO A 215 -16.61 -3.19 -4.65
C PRO A 215 -17.06 -3.94 -3.38
N ASP A 216 -16.14 -4.61 -2.69
CA ASP A 216 -16.33 -5.33 -1.43
C ASP A 216 -15.58 -4.64 -0.26
N ASN A 217 -15.27 -3.34 -0.40
CA ASN A 217 -14.41 -2.57 0.51
C ASN A 217 -12.99 -3.12 0.70
N THR A 218 -12.48 -4.00 -0.19
CA THR A 218 -11.06 -4.38 -0.21
C THR A 218 -10.22 -3.50 -1.14
N TYR A 219 -8.92 -3.43 -0.87
CA TYR A 219 -7.93 -2.79 -1.74
C TYR A 219 -6.66 -3.64 -1.86
N GLU A 220 -5.90 -3.39 -2.91
CA GLU A 220 -4.58 -3.97 -3.13
C GLU A 220 -3.64 -2.93 -3.76
N VAL A 221 -2.40 -2.88 -3.29
CA VAL A 221 -1.31 -2.06 -3.85
C VAL A 221 -0.23 -2.98 -4.38
N GLN A 222 0.13 -2.77 -5.65
CA GLN A 222 1.22 -3.46 -6.31
C GLN A 222 2.32 -2.46 -6.70
N ILE A 223 3.57 -2.91 -6.63
CA ILE A 223 4.73 -2.18 -7.16
C ILE A 223 5.51 -3.13 -8.07
N ASP A 224 5.87 -2.68 -9.26
CA ASP A 224 6.57 -3.47 -10.30
C ASP A 224 5.84 -4.77 -10.72
N GLY A 225 4.52 -4.83 -10.50
CA GLY A 225 3.67 -6.01 -10.71
C GLY A 225 3.59 -6.97 -9.50
N GLU A 226 4.37 -6.73 -8.45
CA GLU A 226 4.35 -7.51 -7.21
C GLU A 226 3.40 -6.88 -6.20
N LYS A 227 2.55 -7.69 -5.56
CA LYS A 227 1.71 -7.24 -4.44
C LYS A 227 2.56 -6.89 -3.23
N VAL A 228 2.52 -5.63 -2.81
CA VAL A 228 3.21 -5.15 -1.61
C VAL A 228 2.28 -4.99 -0.41
N GLU A 229 1.00 -4.71 -0.64
CA GLU A 229 0.01 -4.50 0.43
C GLU A 229 -1.42 -4.85 -0.03
N SER A 230 -2.27 -5.32 0.88
CA SER A 230 -3.71 -5.50 0.64
C SER A 230 -4.49 -5.66 1.93
N GLY A 231 -5.72 -5.18 1.98
CA GLY A 231 -6.58 -5.28 3.17
C GLY A 231 -7.98 -4.72 2.94
N GLU A 232 -8.63 -4.37 4.06
CA GLU A 232 -9.98 -3.79 4.10
C GLU A 232 -9.90 -2.28 4.39
N LEU A 233 -10.71 -1.49 3.67
CA LEU A 233 -10.77 -0.04 3.81
C LEU A 233 -11.08 0.40 5.25
N GLU A 234 -12.00 -0.30 5.93
CA GLU A 234 -12.40 0.03 7.30
C GLU A 234 -11.29 -0.23 8.33
N ALA A 235 -10.42 -1.22 8.09
CA ALA A 235 -9.31 -1.55 8.99
C ALA A 235 -8.14 -0.57 8.82
N ASP A 236 -7.74 -0.34 7.57
CA ASP A 236 -6.46 0.31 7.23
C ASP A 236 -6.53 1.85 7.13
N TRP A 237 -7.72 2.45 7.30
CA TRP A 237 -7.96 3.89 7.42
C TRP A 237 -8.92 4.20 8.58
N ASP A 238 -9.05 5.46 8.97
CA ASP A 238 -10.00 5.92 10.00
C ASP A 238 -11.24 6.58 9.37
N PHE A 239 -11.97 5.84 8.52
CA PHE A 239 -13.20 6.33 7.88
C PHE A 239 -14.38 6.43 8.85
N LEU A 240 -14.54 5.44 9.72
CA LEU A 240 -15.65 5.29 10.65
C LEU A 240 -15.18 5.47 12.11
N PRO A 241 -16.08 5.82 13.05
CA PRO A 241 -15.79 5.76 14.48
C PRO A 241 -15.33 4.35 14.91
N PRO A 242 -14.53 4.22 15.98
CA PRO A 242 -14.10 2.90 16.45
C PRO A 242 -15.32 2.07 16.86
N LYS A 243 -15.35 0.78 16.50
CA LYS A 243 -16.50 -0.11 16.76
C LYS A 243 -16.83 -0.25 18.25
N LYS A 244 -15.84 -0.05 19.11
CA LYS A 244 -15.96 -0.03 20.57
C LYS A 244 -15.38 1.23 21.17
N ILE A 245 -15.96 1.64 22.28
CA ILE A 245 -15.49 2.74 23.14
C ILE A 245 -15.40 2.27 24.58
N LYS A 246 -14.60 2.98 25.39
CA LYS A 246 -14.60 2.79 26.84
C LYS A 246 -15.92 3.31 27.42
N ASP A 247 -16.55 2.51 28.27
CA ASP A 247 -17.84 2.79 28.90
C ASP A 247 -17.80 4.09 29.73
N PRO A 248 -18.48 5.18 29.33
CA PRO A 248 -18.37 6.47 30.01
C PRO A 248 -18.95 6.48 31.43
N ASP A 249 -19.81 5.51 31.78
CA ASP A 249 -20.39 5.37 33.11
C ASP A 249 -19.55 4.47 34.03
N ALA A 250 -18.69 3.62 33.46
CA ALA A 250 -17.81 2.73 34.22
C ALA A 250 -16.70 3.49 34.94
N LYS A 251 -16.54 3.22 36.23
CA LYS A 251 -15.47 3.76 37.08
C LYS A 251 -14.74 2.62 37.77
N LYS A 252 -13.45 2.79 38.05
CA LYS A 252 -12.70 1.84 38.87
C LYS A 252 -13.38 1.77 40.26
N PRO A 253 -13.75 0.58 40.76
CA PRO A 253 -14.31 0.44 42.10
C PRO A 253 -13.31 0.87 43.18
N GLU A 254 -13.79 1.50 44.26
CA GLU A 254 -12.93 1.93 45.37
C GLU A 254 -12.34 0.75 46.15
N ASP A 255 -12.99 -0.42 46.12
CA ASP A 255 -12.51 -1.68 46.68
C ASP A 255 -11.53 -2.44 45.75
N TRP A 256 -11.16 -1.87 44.60
CA TRP A 256 -10.29 -2.55 43.63
C TRP A 256 -8.80 -2.30 43.90
N ASP A 257 -8.20 -3.18 44.68
CA ASP A 257 -6.76 -3.13 44.97
C ASP A 257 -5.92 -3.72 43.82
N GLU A 258 -4.96 -2.91 43.35
CA GLU A 258 -4.03 -3.23 42.27
C GLU A 258 -2.60 -3.47 42.80
N ARG A 259 -2.40 -3.42 44.12
CA ARG A 259 -1.13 -3.71 44.78
C ARG A 259 -0.98 -5.23 44.89
N GLU A 260 -0.12 -5.83 44.06
CA GLU A 260 0.22 -7.26 44.15
C GLU A 260 0.86 -7.62 45.50
N TYR A 261 1.61 -6.66 46.07
CA TYR A 261 2.24 -6.76 47.38
C TYR A 261 1.75 -5.62 48.28
N ILE A 262 1.48 -5.95 49.53
CA ILE A 262 1.21 -5.00 50.61
C ILE A 262 2.21 -5.22 51.73
N ASP A 263 2.40 -4.17 52.52
CA ASP A 263 3.21 -4.23 53.73
C ASP A 263 2.54 -5.14 54.77
N ASP A 264 3.33 -6.01 55.40
CA ASP A 264 2.87 -7.03 56.34
C ASP A 264 2.35 -6.40 57.64
N PRO A 265 1.04 -6.53 57.97
CA PRO A 265 0.45 -5.88 59.14
C PRO A 265 0.90 -6.52 60.46
N ASP A 266 1.42 -7.76 60.42
CA ASP A 266 1.93 -8.47 61.61
C ASP A 266 3.45 -8.27 61.80
N ASP A 267 4.15 -7.66 60.82
CA ASP A 267 5.59 -7.40 60.92
C ASP A 267 5.89 -6.08 61.63
N SER A 268 6.25 -6.15 62.91
CA SER A 268 6.62 -4.99 63.71
C SER A 268 8.11 -4.66 63.62
N LYS A 269 8.44 -3.36 63.72
CA LYS A 269 9.82 -2.88 63.77
C LYS A 269 10.55 -3.46 64.99
N PRO A 270 11.66 -4.19 64.82
CA PRO A 270 12.43 -4.71 65.95
C PRO A 270 13.05 -3.58 66.78
N GLU A 271 13.06 -3.73 68.11
CA GLU A 271 13.63 -2.74 69.04
C GLU A 271 15.14 -2.51 68.78
N ASP A 272 15.87 -3.52 68.27
CA ASP A 272 17.29 -3.46 67.88
C ASP A 272 17.54 -2.85 66.47
N TRP A 273 16.56 -2.17 65.87
CA TRP A 273 16.71 -1.59 64.53
C TRP A 273 17.20 -0.14 64.54
N ASP A 274 16.71 0.71 65.46
CA ASP A 274 17.08 2.13 65.55
C ASP A 274 18.44 2.32 66.24
N LYS A 275 19.50 1.95 65.52
CA LYS A 275 20.89 2.21 65.90
C LYS A 275 21.37 3.50 65.21
N PRO A 276 22.24 4.30 65.85
CA PRO A 276 22.73 5.53 65.25
C PRO A 276 23.60 5.21 64.02
N GLU A 277 23.52 6.06 63.00
CA GLU A 277 24.23 5.90 61.71
C GLU A 277 25.75 5.90 61.87
N HIS A 278 26.27 6.69 62.82
CA HIS A 278 27.66 6.66 63.24
C HIS A 278 27.78 6.35 64.74
N ILE A 279 28.87 5.70 65.12
CA ILE A 279 29.29 5.43 66.50
C ILE A 279 30.73 5.90 66.72
N PRO A 280 31.17 6.26 67.93
CA PRO A 280 32.56 6.60 68.16
C PRO A 280 33.45 5.36 67.98
N ASP A 281 34.60 5.54 67.33
CA ASP A 281 35.55 4.46 67.02
C ASP A 281 36.09 3.80 68.32
N PRO A 282 35.84 2.49 68.55
CA PRO A 282 36.28 1.80 69.76
C PRO A 282 37.77 1.44 69.77
N ASP A 283 38.45 1.45 68.61
CA ASP A 283 39.89 1.21 68.50
C ASP A 283 40.70 2.52 68.47
N ALA A 284 40.05 3.66 68.23
CA ALA A 284 40.67 4.98 68.34
C ALA A 284 41.15 5.26 69.77
N LYS A 285 42.37 5.79 69.86
CA LYS A 285 43.01 6.16 71.13
C LYS A 285 43.39 7.63 71.07
N LYS A 286 43.19 8.32 72.20
CA LYS A 286 43.70 9.67 72.41
C LYS A 286 45.20 9.70 72.10
N PRO A 287 45.69 10.62 71.24
CA PRO A 287 47.13 10.77 70.98
C PRO A 287 47.90 11.13 72.25
N ASP A 288 49.14 10.63 72.38
CA ASP A 288 50.02 10.92 73.53
C ASP A 288 50.44 12.41 73.64
N ASP A 289 50.15 13.22 72.61
CA ASP A 289 50.53 14.63 72.44
C ASP A 289 49.31 15.59 72.51
N TRP A 290 48.18 15.15 73.07
CA TRP A 290 46.93 15.95 73.18
C TRP A 290 46.72 16.53 74.58
N ASP A 291 46.56 17.85 74.66
CA ASP A 291 46.39 18.62 75.90
C ASP A 291 44.93 19.06 76.10
N ASP A 292 44.24 18.50 77.12
CA ASP A 292 42.83 18.83 77.39
C ASP A 292 42.61 20.28 77.88
N GLU A 293 43.65 20.96 78.40
CA GLU A 293 43.56 22.37 78.84
C GLU A 293 43.68 23.36 77.66
N MET A 294 44.24 22.91 76.53
CA MET A 294 44.52 23.74 75.34
C MET A 294 43.66 23.41 74.12
N ASP A 295 43.45 22.11 73.85
CA ASP A 295 42.69 21.60 72.70
C ASP A 295 41.24 21.19 73.07
N GLY A 296 40.97 20.98 74.36
CA GLY A 296 39.67 20.56 74.91
C GLY A 296 39.55 19.05 75.14
N GLU A 297 38.41 18.61 75.69
CA GLU A 297 38.15 17.17 75.95
C GLU A 297 38.18 16.38 74.63
N TRP A 298 39.04 15.35 74.56
CA TRP A 298 39.18 14.52 73.36
C TRP A 298 37.96 13.63 73.12
N GLU A 299 37.24 13.87 72.01
CA GLU A 299 36.22 12.95 71.49
C GLU A 299 36.80 12.00 70.41
N PRO A 300 36.59 10.68 70.50
CA PRO A 300 36.98 9.75 69.43
C PRO A 300 36.22 10.02 68.12
N PRO A 301 36.86 9.81 66.96
CA PRO A 301 36.23 10.02 65.66
C PRO A 301 35.00 9.12 65.48
N MET A 302 33.94 9.67 64.91
CA MET A 302 32.74 8.91 64.54
C MET A 302 33.00 8.08 63.28
N ILE A 303 32.70 6.78 63.35
CA ILE A 303 32.75 5.83 62.24
C ILE A 303 31.35 5.30 61.91
N ASP A 304 31.13 4.90 60.66
CA ASP A 304 29.87 4.31 60.22
C ASP A 304 29.56 3.03 61.01
N ASN A 305 28.37 2.96 61.59
CA ASN A 305 27.98 1.88 62.48
C ASN A 305 27.68 0.59 61.70
N PRO A 306 28.44 -0.52 61.90
CA PRO A 306 28.21 -1.77 61.19
C PRO A 306 26.84 -2.41 61.49
N GLU A 307 26.17 -2.00 62.56
CA GLU A 307 24.84 -2.49 62.95
C GLU A 307 23.68 -1.57 62.49
N TYR A 308 23.97 -0.43 61.86
CA TYR A 308 22.93 0.44 61.29
C TYR A 308 22.33 -0.18 60.02
N LYS A 309 21.01 -0.39 60.04
CA LYS A 309 20.27 -1.11 59.00
C LYS A 309 19.43 -0.17 58.11
N GLY A 310 19.63 1.15 58.22
CA GLY A 310 18.83 2.17 57.53
C GLY A 310 17.39 2.28 58.01
N GLU A 311 16.56 3.05 57.31
CA GLU A 311 15.12 3.16 57.59
C GLU A 311 14.44 1.78 57.51
N TRP A 312 13.87 1.32 58.63
CA TRP A 312 13.08 0.09 58.64
C TRP A 312 11.85 0.20 57.73
N LYS A 313 11.61 -0.86 56.96
CA LYS A 313 10.40 -1.05 56.17
C LYS A 313 9.86 -2.45 56.48
N PRO A 314 8.53 -2.62 56.66
CA PRO A 314 7.93 -3.93 56.87
C PRO A 314 8.22 -4.86 55.70
N LYS A 315 8.20 -6.18 55.96
CA LYS A 315 8.17 -7.19 54.90
C LYS A 315 6.98 -6.95 53.97
N GLN A 316 7.15 -7.28 52.69
CA GLN A 316 6.05 -7.21 51.73
C GLN A 316 5.47 -8.61 51.50
N ILE A 317 4.21 -8.78 51.87
CA ILE A 317 3.43 -10.01 51.65
C ILE A 317 2.58 -9.88 50.38
N LYS A 318 2.20 -11.01 49.80
CA LYS A 318 1.23 -11.02 48.69
C LYS A 318 -0.14 -10.61 49.19
N ASN A 319 -0.72 -9.62 48.53
CA ASN A 319 -2.02 -9.07 48.90
C ASN A 319 -3.14 -10.08 48.60
N PRO A 320 -3.92 -10.54 49.59
CA PRO A 320 -5.03 -11.46 49.35
C PRO A 320 -6.19 -10.82 48.57
N ASP A 321 -6.33 -9.49 48.63
CA ASP A 321 -7.38 -8.72 47.96
C ASP A 321 -6.96 -8.17 46.58
N TYR A 322 -5.80 -8.59 46.06
CA TYR A 322 -5.32 -8.18 44.74
C TYR A 322 -6.22 -8.72 43.62
N LYS A 323 -7.02 -7.83 43.02
CA LYS A 323 -7.98 -8.15 41.95
C LYS A 323 -7.36 -8.09 40.55
N GLY A 324 -6.06 -7.82 40.44
CA GLY A 324 -5.37 -7.52 39.18
C GLY A 324 -5.46 -6.04 38.81
N LYS A 325 -4.87 -5.64 37.68
CA LYS A 325 -5.05 -4.26 37.14
C LYS A 325 -6.48 -4.10 36.61
N TRP A 326 -7.14 -2.99 36.94
CA TRP A 326 -8.49 -2.70 36.46
C TRP A 326 -8.50 -2.45 34.96
N ILE A 327 -9.04 -3.41 34.20
CA ILE A 327 -9.29 -3.23 32.77
C ILE A 327 -10.65 -2.54 32.64
N HIS A 328 -10.60 -1.27 32.23
CA HIS A 328 -11.79 -0.48 31.95
C HIS A 328 -12.65 -1.17 30.87
N PRO A 329 -13.95 -1.42 31.11
CA PRO A 329 -14.79 -2.13 30.15
C PRO A 329 -14.97 -1.33 28.85
N GLU A 330 -15.16 -2.09 27.77
CA GLU A 330 -15.45 -1.60 26.42
C GLU A 330 -16.86 -1.98 26.03
N ILE A 331 -17.64 -0.99 25.58
CA ILE A 331 -18.99 -1.15 25.03
C ILE A 331 -18.97 -0.90 23.52
N ASP A 332 -19.95 -1.45 22.81
CA ASP A 332 -20.14 -1.16 21.40
C ASP A 332 -20.54 0.31 21.21
N ASN A 333 -19.96 0.98 20.22
CA ASN A 333 -20.08 2.42 20.04
C ASN A 333 -21.43 2.79 19.38
N PRO A 334 -22.30 3.60 20.01
CA PRO A 334 -23.59 3.99 19.42
C PRO A 334 -23.45 4.85 18.15
N GLU A 335 -22.32 5.54 17.98
CA GLU A 335 -22.01 6.33 16.77
C GLU A 335 -21.42 5.45 15.64
N TYR A 336 -21.16 4.16 15.87
CA TYR A 336 -20.65 3.26 14.84
C TYR A 336 -21.79 2.72 13.97
N HIS A 337 -21.69 2.99 12.67
CA HIS A 337 -22.53 2.40 11.64
C HIS A 337 -21.61 1.86 10.53
N ALA A 338 -21.76 0.58 10.20
CA ALA A 338 -21.06 -0.03 9.07
C ALA A 338 -21.50 0.63 7.75
N ASP A 339 -20.57 0.71 6.79
CA ASP A 339 -20.78 1.37 5.51
C ASP A 339 -20.18 0.50 4.40
N ASP A 340 -21.03 -0.25 3.71
CA ASP A 340 -20.64 -1.17 2.64
C ASP A 340 -20.27 -0.42 1.33
N GLU A 341 -20.37 0.91 1.31
CA GLU A 341 -20.10 1.74 0.13
C GLU A 341 -18.92 2.72 0.35
N ILE A 342 -17.99 2.45 1.28
CA ILE A 342 -16.77 3.27 1.48
C ILE A 342 -15.92 3.35 0.20
N TYR A 343 -15.87 2.27 -0.59
CA TYR A 343 -15.18 2.25 -1.89
C TYR A 343 -15.82 3.15 -2.95
N LEU A 344 -17.07 3.59 -2.76
CA LEU A 344 -17.90 4.16 -3.82
C LEU A 344 -17.61 5.65 -4.07
N TYR A 345 -17.39 5.96 -5.35
CA TYR A 345 -17.39 7.32 -5.87
C TYR A 345 -18.41 7.43 -7.02
N ASP A 346 -19.32 8.39 -6.91
CA ASP A 346 -20.33 8.68 -7.95
C ASP A 346 -19.75 9.24 -9.26
N ASN A 347 -18.54 9.81 -9.20
CA ASN A 347 -17.94 10.55 -10.31
C ASN A 347 -16.40 10.55 -10.22
N PHE A 348 -15.76 9.80 -11.10
CA PHE A 348 -14.39 10.00 -11.55
C PHE A 348 -14.41 10.63 -12.95
N GLY A 349 -13.55 11.61 -13.22
CA GLY A 349 -13.51 12.31 -14.51
C GLY A 349 -12.27 13.13 -14.84
N ALA A 350 -11.25 13.14 -13.98
CA ALA A 350 -9.95 13.73 -14.28
C ALA A 350 -8.82 13.06 -13.49
N ILE A 351 -7.58 13.22 -13.97
CA ILE A 351 -6.36 12.86 -13.25
C ILE A 351 -5.34 13.97 -13.40
N GLY A 352 -4.53 14.21 -12.36
CA GLY A 352 -3.49 15.24 -12.39
C GLY A 352 -2.29 14.91 -11.53
N VAL A 353 -1.16 15.49 -11.91
CA VAL A 353 0.08 15.52 -11.13
C VAL A 353 0.17 16.91 -10.50
N ASP A 354 -0.04 16.98 -9.19
CA ASP A 354 0.14 18.18 -8.36
C ASP A 354 1.11 17.83 -7.23
N ILE A 355 2.36 18.27 -7.36
CA ILE A 355 3.51 17.82 -6.56
C ILE A 355 4.48 18.97 -6.31
N TRP A 356 5.24 18.88 -5.22
CA TRP A 356 6.49 19.63 -5.02
C TRP A 356 7.69 18.75 -5.35
N GLN A 357 8.73 19.29 -6.00
CA GLN A 357 10.06 18.65 -6.06
C GLN A 357 11.17 19.67 -5.77
N VAL A 358 12.08 19.32 -4.85
CA VAL A 358 13.32 20.05 -4.59
C VAL A 358 14.30 19.84 -5.74
N LYS A 359 14.53 18.59 -6.12
CA LYS A 359 15.38 18.21 -7.26
C LYS A 359 14.50 17.61 -8.36
N ALA A 360 14.37 18.34 -9.47
CA ALA A 360 13.53 17.96 -10.58
C ALA A 360 14.21 16.93 -11.49
N GLY A 361 13.38 16.18 -12.21
CA GLY A 361 13.81 15.18 -13.19
C GLY A 361 12.93 13.94 -13.23
N SER A 362 11.93 13.85 -12.36
CA SER A 362 11.01 12.71 -12.33
C SER A 362 10.15 12.67 -13.59
N ILE A 363 10.07 11.48 -14.21
CA ILE A 363 9.30 11.22 -15.44
C ILE A 363 8.06 10.40 -15.08
N PHE A 364 6.88 10.82 -15.54
CA PHE A 364 5.61 10.10 -15.40
C PHE A 364 5.12 9.60 -16.76
N ASP A 365 4.70 8.35 -16.85
CA ASP A 365 4.22 7.71 -18.08
C ASP A 365 3.23 6.57 -17.78
N ASN A 366 2.66 5.95 -18.82
CA ASN A 366 1.85 4.72 -18.78
C ASN A 366 0.63 4.81 -17.85
N ILE A 367 0.02 5.99 -17.79
CA ILE A 367 -1.09 6.31 -16.89
C ILE A 367 -2.37 5.67 -17.41
N LEU A 368 -3.00 4.82 -16.61
CA LEU A 368 -4.19 4.04 -16.92
C LEU A 368 -5.20 4.13 -15.77
N VAL A 369 -6.48 4.32 -16.12
CA VAL A 369 -7.61 4.10 -15.20
C VAL A 369 -8.63 3.21 -15.89
N ALA A 370 -8.94 2.06 -15.29
CA ALA A 370 -9.80 1.01 -15.85
C ALA A 370 -10.60 0.28 -14.76
N ASP A 371 -11.54 -0.59 -15.13
CA ASP A 371 -12.25 -1.49 -14.20
C ASP A 371 -11.72 -2.93 -14.19
N SER A 372 -10.71 -3.25 -15.01
CA SER A 372 -10.11 -4.58 -15.16
C SER A 372 -8.66 -4.61 -14.69
N ILE A 373 -8.36 -5.56 -13.81
CA ILE A 373 -7.00 -5.87 -13.36
C ILE A 373 -6.17 -6.49 -14.50
N ASP A 374 -6.82 -7.23 -15.40
CA ASP A 374 -6.13 -7.90 -16.50
C ASP A 374 -5.78 -6.93 -17.63
N ASP A 375 -6.60 -5.89 -17.88
CA ASP A 375 -6.26 -4.80 -18.80
C ASP A 375 -5.04 -4.01 -18.29
N ALA A 376 -4.92 -3.85 -16.97
CA ALA A 376 -3.78 -3.19 -16.33
C ALA A 376 -2.49 -4.04 -16.44
N LYS A 377 -2.58 -5.36 -16.27
CA LYS A 377 -1.47 -6.30 -16.52
C LYS A 377 -1.07 -6.31 -17.99
N ASP A 378 -2.02 -6.40 -18.92
CA ASP A 378 -1.74 -6.41 -20.36
C ASP A 378 -1.13 -5.10 -20.84
N HIS A 379 -1.52 -3.96 -20.25
CA HIS A 379 -0.85 -2.67 -20.46
C HIS A 379 0.59 -2.70 -19.93
N ALA A 380 0.82 -3.10 -18.67
CA ALA A 380 2.15 -3.18 -18.06
C ALA A 380 3.10 -4.15 -18.78
N ALA A 381 2.62 -5.32 -19.19
CA ALA A 381 3.36 -6.29 -19.99
C ALA A 381 3.70 -5.74 -21.39
N ASN A 382 2.89 -4.80 -21.90
CA ASN A 382 3.16 -4.14 -23.17
C ASN A 382 4.04 -2.90 -23.09
N THR A 383 4.26 -2.34 -21.90
CA THR A 383 5.08 -1.14 -21.68
C THR A 383 6.17 -1.39 -20.64
N PHE A 384 5.83 -1.29 -19.37
CA PHE A 384 6.74 -1.35 -18.23
C PHE A 384 7.69 -2.56 -18.26
N GLU A 385 7.20 -3.78 -18.45
CA GLU A 385 8.08 -4.97 -18.40
C GLU A 385 9.13 -5.00 -19.53
N LYS A 386 8.85 -4.34 -20.67
CA LYS A 386 9.82 -4.21 -21.78
C LYS A 386 10.89 -3.15 -21.46
N LEU A 387 10.46 -2.03 -20.88
CA LEU A 387 11.34 -0.94 -20.41
C LEU A 387 12.25 -1.40 -19.27
N LYS A 388 11.68 -2.07 -18.26
CA LYS A 388 12.32 -2.61 -17.05
C LYS A 388 13.57 -3.45 -17.36
N GLU A 389 13.50 -4.34 -18.35
CA GLU A 389 14.66 -5.13 -18.78
C GLU A 389 15.69 -4.31 -19.58
N ALA A 390 15.25 -3.36 -20.41
CA ALA A 390 16.14 -2.48 -21.16
C ALA A 390 16.91 -1.50 -20.25
N GLU A 391 16.27 -0.92 -19.23
CA GLU A 391 16.94 -0.04 -18.26
C GLU A 391 17.97 -0.78 -17.41
N LYS A 392 17.68 -2.01 -16.97
CA LYS A 392 18.66 -2.87 -16.28
C LYS A 392 19.92 -3.06 -17.12
N VAL A 393 19.75 -3.33 -18.42
CA VAL A 393 20.87 -3.46 -19.37
C VAL A 393 21.64 -2.15 -19.48
N TRP A 394 20.98 -1.00 -19.70
CA TRP A 394 21.64 0.32 -19.74
C TRP A 394 22.40 0.66 -18.45
N ARG A 395 21.79 0.45 -17.29
CA ARG A 395 22.42 0.69 -15.97
C ARG A 395 23.66 -0.18 -15.77
N SER A 396 23.68 -1.40 -16.32
CA SER A 396 24.87 -2.28 -16.31
C SER A 396 26.04 -1.81 -17.18
N PHE A 397 25.77 -0.93 -18.17
CA PHE A 397 26.80 -0.28 -18.98
C PHE A 397 27.29 1.04 -18.36
N LEU A 398 26.44 1.78 -17.67
CA LEU A 398 26.80 3.06 -17.03
C LEU A 398 27.60 2.91 -15.71
N ILE A 399 27.71 1.69 -15.18
CA ILE A 399 28.45 1.37 -13.94
C ILE A 399 29.88 0.83 -14.26
N LYS A 400 30.31 0.88 -15.54
CA LYS A 400 31.63 0.43 -16.02
C LYS A 400 32.44 1.55 -16.64
#